data_AF-A0A1D2QT80-F1
#
_entry.id   AF-A0A1D2QT80-F1
#
_cell.length_a   1.000
_cell.length_b   1.000
_cell.length_c   1.000
_cell.angle_alpha   90.00
_cell.angle_beta   90.00
_cell.angle_gamma   90.00
#
_symmetry.space_group_name_H-M   'P 1'
#
loop_
_entity.id
_entity.type
_entity.pdbx_description
1 polymer ?
#
loop_
_entity_poly.entity_id
_entity_poly.type
_entity_poly.pdbx_seq_one_letter_code
_entity_poly.pdbx_strand_id
1 'polypeptide(L)'
;MQKKVNVICMKWGNKFSSEYVNKLYGMIARNLTIPFRFICFTEVSVEIKSEVEIQHLPEINLPANISERGWKKLSVLSENFGNLTGKTLFLNLDVVIIQNIDCFFLTQETF
;
A
#
# COMPACT_ATOMS: atom_id res chain seq x y z
N MET A 1 7.02 22.77 4.52
CA MET A 1 6.83 21.37 4.94
C MET A 1 7.31 20.47 3.81
N GLN A 2 8.09 19.43 4.09
CA GLN A 2 8.55 18.52 3.05
C GLN A 2 7.37 17.65 2.57
N LYS A 3 7.13 17.62 1.26
CA LYS A 3 6.01 16.89 0.66
C LYS A 3 6.24 15.39 0.84
N LYS A 4 5.37 14.74 1.62
CA LYS A 4 5.44 13.29 1.85
C LYS A 4 4.96 12.52 0.62
N VAL A 5 5.55 11.36 0.35
CA VAL A 5 5.06 10.39 -0.63
C VAL A 5 4.16 9.35 0.03
N ASN A 6 3.35 8.63 -0.74
CA ASN A 6 2.54 7.54 -0.22
C ASN A 6 3.17 6.19 -0.61
N VAL A 7 3.24 5.27 0.35
CA VAL A 7 3.46 3.85 0.09
C VAL A 7 2.21 3.12 0.57
N ILE A 8 1.66 2.25 -0.26
CA ILE A 8 0.38 1.59 0.02
C ILE A 8 0.47 0.08 -0.14
N CYS A 9 -0.29 -0.65 0.66
CA CYS A 9 -0.51 -2.08 0.50
C CYS A 9 -1.97 -2.46 0.79
N MET A 10 -2.34 -3.68 0.43
CA MET A 10 -3.65 -4.25 0.74
C MET A 10 -3.46 -5.55 1.52
N LYS A 11 -4.25 -5.72 2.58
CA LYS A 11 -4.36 -6.95 3.36
C LYS A 11 -5.83 -7.31 3.49
N TRP A 12 -6.23 -8.47 2.96
CA TRP A 12 -7.60 -8.97 3.10
C TRP A 12 -7.62 -10.47 3.39
N GLY A 13 -8.70 -10.92 4.01
CA GLY A 13 -8.87 -12.25 4.52
C GLY A 13 -7.83 -12.62 5.58
N ASN A 14 -7.57 -13.93 5.68
CA ASN A 14 -6.70 -14.53 6.69
C ASN A 14 -5.41 -15.14 6.10
N LYS A 15 -5.16 -14.98 4.79
CA LYS A 15 -3.97 -15.54 4.13
C LYS A 15 -2.67 -14.93 4.66
N PHE A 16 -2.67 -13.62 4.95
CA PHE A 16 -1.53 -12.90 5.49
C PHE A 16 -1.91 -12.28 6.83
N SER A 17 -1.09 -12.52 7.85
CA SER A 17 -1.24 -11.92 9.18
C SER A 17 -0.82 -10.44 9.17
N SER A 18 -1.16 -9.72 10.23
CA SER A 18 -0.73 -8.33 10.45
C SER A 18 0.79 -8.17 10.52
N GLU A 19 1.52 -9.25 10.85
CA GLU A 19 2.98 -9.28 10.86
C GLU A 19 3.58 -8.93 9.49
N TYR A 20 2.95 -9.33 8.38
CA TYR A 20 3.43 -9.00 7.04
C TYR A 20 3.38 -7.49 6.78
N VAL A 21 2.32 -6.82 7.22
CA VAL A 21 2.19 -5.36 7.11
C VAL A 21 3.27 -4.68 7.96
N ASN A 22 3.50 -5.17 9.18
CA ASN A 22 4.50 -4.63 10.10
C ASN A 22 5.94 -4.82 9.58
N LYS A 23 6.24 -5.98 8.98
CA LYS A 23 7.52 -6.26 8.33
C LYS A 23 7.73 -5.36 7.11
N LEU A 24 6.72 -5.21 6.27
CA LEU A 24 6.76 -4.33 5.10
C LEU A 24 7.02 -2.88 5.52
N TYR A 25 6.27 -2.35 6.50
CA TYR A 25 6.53 -1.04 7.09
C TYR A 25 7.98 -0.88 7.55
N GLY A 26 8.49 -1.85 8.32
CA GLY A 26 9.87 -1.82 8.82
C GLY A 26 10.91 -1.84 7.69
N MET A 27 10.68 -2.61 6.63
CA MET A 27 11.54 -2.64 5.45
C MET A 27 11.53 -1.32 4.67
N ILE A 28 10.35 -0.69 4.51
CA ILE A 28 10.21 0.64 3.88
C ILE A 28 10.95 1.69 4.74
N ALA A 29 10.69 1.73 6.04
CA ALA A 29 11.28 2.71 6.96
C ALA A 29 12.81 2.68 6.98
N ARG A 30 13.42 1.51 6.76
CA ARG A 30 14.89 1.37 6.66
C ARG A 30 15.47 1.76 5.31
N ASN A 31 14.68 1.71 4.23
CA ASN A 31 15.17 1.78 2.86
C ASN A 31 14.57 2.93 2.02
N LEU A 32 13.70 3.74 2.58
CA LEU A 32 13.14 4.92 1.92
C LEU A 32 13.57 6.16 2.71
N THR A 33 14.40 7.01 2.10
CA THR A 33 14.91 8.23 2.78
C THR A 33 13.91 9.38 2.66
N ILE A 34 13.05 9.33 1.64
CA ILE A 34 11.99 10.31 1.41
C ILE A 34 10.94 10.17 2.52
N PRO A 35 10.54 11.27 3.21
CA PRO A 35 9.45 11.23 4.18
C PRO A 35 8.16 10.65 3.55
N PHE A 36 7.56 9.65 4.19
CA PHE A 36 6.43 8.92 3.63
C PHE A 36 5.26 8.76 4.61
N ARG A 37 4.09 8.46 4.04
CA ARG A 37 2.94 7.85 4.71
C ARG A 37 2.86 6.40 4.26
N PHE A 38 2.60 5.48 5.18
CA PHE A 38 2.33 4.08 4.83
C PHE A 38 0.88 3.76 5.15
N ILE A 39 0.11 3.39 4.12
CA ILE A 39 -1.32 3.12 4.24
C ILE A 39 -1.60 1.64 3.93
N CYS A 40 -2.27 0.96 4.85
CA CYS A 40 -2.76 -0.40 4.66
C CYS A 40 -4.29 -0.37 4.48
N PHE A 41 -4.76 -0.82 3.32
CA PHE A 41 -6.17 -1.04 3.05
C PHE A 41 -6.57 -2.43 3.55
N THR A 42 -7.39 -2.49 4.60
CA THR A 42 -7.77 -3.75 5.24
C THR A 42 -9.08 -3.67 6.01
N GLU A 43 -9.74 -4.81 6.16
CA GLU A 43 -10.87 -5.02 7.07
C GLU A 43 -10.44 -5.56 8.45
N VAL A 44 -9.18 -5.98 8.61
CA VAL A 44 -8.63 -6.48 9.89
C VAL A 44 -7.33 -5.75 10.23
N SER A 45 -7.41 -4.81 11.17
CA SER A 45 -6.30 -3.96 11.61
C SER A 45 -5.63 -4.37 12.92
N VAL A 46 -6.18 -5.39 13.60
CA VAL A 46 -5.65 -5.89 14.87
C VAL A 46 -4.16 -6.23 14.72
N GLU A 47 -3.35 -5.83 15.70
CA GLU A 47 -1.87 -6.03 15.72
C GLU A 47 -1.08 -5.31 14.62
N ILE A 48 -1.69 -4.46 13.78
CA ILE A 48 -0.95 -3.59 12.89
C ILE A 48 -0.38 -2.42 13.71
N LYS A 49 0.88 -2.06 13.46
CA LYS A 49 1.59 -0.95 14.11
C LYS A 49 0.85 0.39 13.95
N SER A 50 0.90 1.22 14.99
CA SER A 50 0.27 2.55 15.03
C SER A 50 0.77 3.53 13.97
N GLU A 51 1.98 3.31 13.45
CA GLU A 51 2.62 4.10 12.42
C GLU A 51 2.04 3.83 11.02
N VAL A 52 1.26 2.75 10.87
CA VAL A 52 0.55 2.40 9.64
C VAL A 52 -0.83 3.04 9.68
N GLU A 53 -1.11 3.88 8.69
CA GLU A 53 -2.45 4.41 8.49
C GLU A 53 -3.37 3.30 7.97
N ILE A 54 -4.50 3.08 8.65
CA ILE A 54 -5.48 2.08 8.25
C ILE A 54 -6.58 2.76 7.45
N GLN A 55 -6.88 2.20 6.27
CA GLN A 55 -8.06 2.58 5.49
C GLN A 55 -8.90 1.34 5.15
N HIS A 56 -10.20 1.54 4.92
CA HIS A 56 -11.09 0.45 4.57
C HIS A 56 -10.74 -0.14 3.21
N LEU A 57 -10.83 -1.47 3.09
CA LEU A 57 -10.62 -2.15 1.83
C LEU A 57 -11.66 -1.67 0.80
N PRO A 58 -11.24 -1.29 -0.41
CA PRO A 58 -12.15 -0.84 -1.45
C PRO A 58 -13.10 -1.96 -1.89
N GLU A 59 -14.36 -1.61 -2.11
CA GLU A 59 -15.33 -2.48 -2.74
C GLU A 59 -15.07 -2.54 -4.25
N ILE A 60 -15.17 -3.75 -4.81
CA ILE A 60 -15.18 -3.94 -6.25
C ILE A 60 -16.41 -4.77 -6.60
N ASN A 61 -17.14 -4.34 -7.62
CA ASN A 61 -18.28 -5.10 -8.13
C ASN A 61 -17.75 -6.09 -9.17
N LEU A 62 -17.41 -7.30 -8.71
CA LEU A 62 -17.06 -8.40 -9.61
C LEU A 62 -18.32 -9.14 -10.04
N PRO A 63 -18.45 -9.48 -11.34
CA PRO A 63 -19.44 -10.44 -11.79
C PRO A 63 -19.38 -11.73 -10.95
N ALA A 64 -20.55 -12.26 -10.57
CA ALA A 64 -20.66 -13.40 -9.64
C ALA A 64 -19.93 -14.68 -10.11
N ASN A 65 -19.63 -14.79 -11.41
CA ASN A 65 -18.89 -15.90 -12.00
C ASN A 65 -17.37 -15.73 -11.95
N ILE A 66 -16.85 -14.61 -11.41
CA ILE A 66 -15.43 -14.33 -11.31
C ILE A 66 -14.96 -14.46 -9.86
N SER A 67 -14.04 -15.38 -9.62
CA SER A 67 -13.37 -15.50 -8.33
C SER A 67 -12.48 -14.28 -8.06
N GLU A 68 -12.45 -13.80 -6.82
CA GLU A 68 -11.48 -12.81 -6.34
C GLU A 68 -10.05 -13.38 -6.49
N ARG A 69 -9.29 -12.88 -7.47
CA ARG A 69 -7.90 -13.31 -7.77
C ARG A 69 -6.94 -12.12 -7.71
N GLY A 70 -7.13 -11.23 -6.76
CA GLY A 70 -6.39 -9.97 -6.69
C GLY A 70 -6.97 -8.87 -7.57
N TRP A 71 -8.14 -9.08 -8.18
CA TRP A 71 -8.87 -8.04 -8.92
C TRP A 71 -9.16 -6.81 -8.04
N LYS A 72 -9.24 -7.00 -6.71
CA LYS A 72 -9.33 -5.89 -5.74
C LYS A 72 -8.22 -4.87 -5.90
N LYS A 73 -7.02 -5.27 -6.34
CA LYS A 73 -5.90 -4.35 -6.55
C LYS A 73 -6.16 -3.32 -7.67
N LEU A 74 -7.03 -3.62 -8.64
CA LEU A 74 -7.35 -2.65 -9.70
C LEU A 74 -8.07 -1.41 -9.16
N SER A 75 -8.70 -1.50 -7.99
CA SER A 75 -9.31 -0.33 -7.34
C SER A 75 -8.33 0.81 -7.06
N VAL A 76 -7.02 0.56 -7.02
CA VAL A 76 -6.01 1.64 -6.87
C VAL A 76 -6.02 2.63 -8.03
N LEU A 77 -6.61 2.26 -9.16
CA LEU A 77 -6.76 3.10 -10.34
C LEU A 77 -8.07 3.92 -10.34
N SER A 78 -8.91 3.76 -9.30
CA SER A 78 -10.14 4.55 -9.18
C SER A 78 -9.85 6.01 -8.89
N GLU A 79 -10.71 6.89 -9.40
CA GLU A 79 -10.66 8.31 -9.06
C GLU A 79 -10.79 8.49 -7.54
N ASN A 80 -9.96 9.37 -6.98
CA ASN A 80 -9.92 9.69 -5.55
C ASN A 80 -9.68 8.47 -4.63
N PHE A 81 -9.02 7.42 -5.13
CA PHE A 81 -8.69 6.23 -4.34
C PHE A 81 -8.00 6.59 -3.01
N GLY A 82 -8.63 6.23 -1.89
CA GLY A 82 -8.10 6.46 -0.53
C GLY A 82 -7.82 7.93 -0.20
N ASN A 83 -8.43 8.87 -0.93
CA ASN A 83 -8.12 10.30 -0.89
C ASN A 83 -6.60 10.59 -0.94
N LEU A 84 -5.87 9.76 -1.70
CA LEU A 84 -4.42 9.87 -1.84
C LEU A 84 -4.08 11.02 -2.79
N THR A 85 -3.10 11.83 -2.40
CA THR A 85 -2.56 12.92 -3.23
C THR A 85 -1.05 12.76 -3.35
N GLY A 86 -0.50 13.07 -4.53
CA GLY A 86 0.93 12.95 -4.82
C GLY A 86 1.40 11.55 -5.22
N LYS A 87 2.72 11.40 -5.38
CA LYS A 87 3.35 10.15 -5.84
C LYS A 87 3.05 9.01 -4.87
N THR A 88 2.62 7.88 -5.44
CA THR A 88 2.13 6.73 -4.68
C THR A 88 2.77 5.45 -5.22
N LEU A 89 3.36 4.65 -4.33
CA LEU A 89 3.95 3.36 -4.64
C LEU A 89 3.09 2.25 -4.00
N PHE A 90 2.57 1.34 -4.80
CA PHE A 90 1.90 0.13 -4.32
C PHE A 90 2.90 -1.01 -4.17
N LEU A 91 2.88 -1.71 -3.03
CA LEU A 91 3.69 -2.89 -2.76
C LEU A 91 2.82 -4.04 -2.24
N ASN A 92 3.10 -5.26 -2.74
CA ASN A 92 2.49 -6.47 -2.16
C ASN A 92 3.11 -6.80 -0.80
N LEU A 93 2.41 -7.63 -0.02
CA LEU A 93 2.89 -8.09 1.29
C LEU A 93 4.02 -9.13 1.21
N ASP A 94 4.18 -9.77 0.05
CA ASP A 94 5.12 -10.87 -0.20
C ASP A 94 6.43 -10.42 -0.87
N VAL A 95 6.81 -9.15 -0.68
CA VAL A 95 8.08 -8.60 -1.17
C VAL A 95 9.14 -8.55 -0.08
N VAL A 96 10.41 -8.49 -0.48
CA VAL A 96 11.54 -8.22 0.41
C VAL A 96 12.30 -7.01 -0.13
N ILE A 97 12.52 -6.00 0.71
CA ILE A 97 13.27 -4.79 0.37
C ILE A 97 14.60 -4.81 1.13
N ILE A 98 15.70 -4.92 0.39
CA ILE A 98 17.06 -5.05 0.94
C ILE A 98 17.95 -3.82 0.67
N GLN A 99 17.50 -2.88 -0.16
CA GLN A 99 18.25 -1.70 -0.56
C GLN A 99 17.33 -0.50 -0.72
N ASN A 100 17.94 0.69 -0.87
CA ASN A 100 17.25 1.95 -1.06
C ASN A 100 16.24 1.89 -2.22
N ILE A 101 15.05 2.45 -2.01
CA ILE A 101 13.94 2.46 -2.97
C ILE A 101 13.49 3.86 -3.37
N ASP A 102 14.31 4.90 -3.14
CA ASP A 102 13.98 6.28 -3.51
C ASP A 102 13.74 6.42 -5.01
N CYS A 103 14.42 5.60 -5.82
CA CYS A 103 14.35 5.61 -7.28
C CYS A 103 12.93 5.47 -7.85
N PHE A 104 12.01 4.77 -7.17
CA PHE A 104 10.62 4.67 -7.61
C PHE A 104 9.86 5.99 -7.56
N PHE A 105 10.39 6.99 -6.84
CA PHE A 105 9.80 8.32 -6.73
C PHE A 105 10.50 9.38 -7.59
N LEU A 106 11.61 9.05 -8.24
CA LEU A 106 12.45 10.01 -8.98
C LEU A 106 12.05 10.19 -10.45
N THR A 107 11.01 9.52 -10.95
CA THR A 107 10.59 9.63 -12.35
C THR A 107 10.30 11.08 -12.74
N GLN A 108 10.86 11.48 -13.89
CA GLN A 108 10.52 12.72 -14.57
C GLN A 108 9.15 12.55 -15.22
N GLU A 109 8.26 13.51 -14.99
CA GLU A 109 6.95 13.55 -15.63
C GLU A 109 7.14 13.93 -17.10
N THR A 110 7.28 12.94 -17.98
CA THR A 110 7.01 13.13 -19.41
C THR A 110 5.54 12.82 -19.64
N PHE A 111 4.74 13.86 -19.76
CA PHE A 111 3.40 13.81 -20.34
C PHE A 111 3.47 14.27 -21.80
#